data_AF-A0A090QZK5-F1
#
_entry.id   AF-A0A090QZK5-F1
#
_cell.length_a   1.000
_cell.length_b   1.000
_cell.length_c   1.000
_cell.angle_alpha   90.00
_cell.angle_beta   90.00
_cell.angle_gamma   90.00
#
_symmetry.space_group_name_H-M   'P 1'
#
loop_
_entity.id
_entity.type
_entity.pdbx_description
1 polymer ?
#
loop_
_entity_poly.entity_id
_entity_poly.type
_entity_poly.pdbx_seq_one_letter_code
_entity_poly.pdbx_strand_id
1 'polypeptide(L)'
;MMTVLPPVVAGVFLAGPMAAIMSTIDSQLIQASATLLKDLYLNYINPQALTAPDAEKRLPKLSLWVTGIFSLLVFIAATNPPDMIIWLNLLAFGGMQAVFLWPLVLGLYWKRASATGAFASMICGLVCYIGLSVIKPDMGGIHAIIPTLLVGLIAFVVGSLVKPVPIQTPQQA
;
A
#
# COMPACT_ATOMS: atom_id res chain seq x y z
N MET A 1 7.07 33.41 -7.86
CA MET A 1 5.59 33.52 -7.98
C MET A 1 5.05 34.82 -7.40
N MET A 2 5.40 35.21 -6.17
CA MET A 2 4.95 36.50 -5.60
C MET A 2 5.51 37.76 -6.30
N THR A 3 6.48 37.59 -7.20
CA THR A 3 7.06 38.66 -8.03
C THR A 3 6.42 38.79 -9.42
N VAL A 4 5.61 37.82 -9.85
CA VAL A 4 5.08 37.73 -11.23
C VAL A 4 3.54 37.75 -11.28
N LEU A 5 2.85 37.64 -10.15
CA LEU A 5 1.39 37.62 -10.05
C LEU A 5 0.89 38.67 -9.06
N PRO A 6 -0.29 39.28 -9.30
CA PRO A 6 -0.95 40.14 -8.31
C PRO A 6 -1.13 39.41 -6.96
N PRO A 7 -1.01 40.09 -5.81
CA PRO A 7 -1.00 39.45 -4.48
C PRO A 7 -2.18 38.51 -4.22
N VAL A 8 -3.39 38.89 -4.65
CA VAL A 8 -4.61 38.08 -4.51
C VAL A 8 -4.53 36.79 -5.33
N VAL A 9 -4.06 36.89 -6.58
CA VAL A 9 -3.92 35.74 -7.49
C VAL A 9 -2.81 34.80 -7.03
N ALA A 10 -1.70 35.35 -6.52
CA ALA A 10 -0.63 34.58 -5.91
C ALA A 10 -1.11 33.79 -4.68
N GLY A 11 -1.95 34.40 -3.84
CA GLY A 11 -2.57 33.72 -2.68
C GLY A 11 -3.45 32.55 -3.09
N VAL A 12 -4.36 32.75 -4.05
CA VAL A 12 -5.23 31.67 -4.57
C VAL A 12 -4.41 30.56 -5.22
N PHE A 13 -3.37 30.93 -5.97
CA PHE A 13 -2.49 29.97 -6.63
C PHE A 13 -1.75 29.08 -5.62
N LEU A 14 -1.25 29.65 -4.51
CA LEU A 14 -0.58 28.88 -3.46
C LEU A 14 -1.55 28.03 -2.64
N ALA A 15 -2.79 28.50 -2.45
CA ALA A 15 -3.82 27.75 -1.74
C ALA A 15 -4.20 26.45 -2.47
N GLY A 16 -4.16 26.42 -3.81
CA GLY A 16 -4.50 25.25 -4.61
C GLY A 16 -3.68 23.99 -4.29
N PRO A 17 -2.35 24.00 -4.49
CA PRO A 17 -1.49 22.87 -4.14
C PRO A 17 -1.56 22.48 -2.66
N MET A 18 -1.68 23.46 -1.75
CA MET A 18 -1.85 23.20 -0.32
C MET A 18 -3.14 22.42 -0.03
N ALA A 19 -4.27 22.84 -0.61
CA ALA A 19 -5.54 22.14 -0.48
C ALA A 19 -5.47 20.71 -1.05
N ALA A 20 -4.83 20.53 -2.20
CA ALA A 20 -4.64 19.22 -2.83
C ALA A 20 -3.81 18.25 -1.96
N ILE A 21 -2.71 18.75 -1.36
CA ILE A 21 -1.88 17.97 -0.45
C ILE A 21 -2.67 17.59 0.81
N MET A 22 -3.40 18.53 1.41
CA MET A 22 -4.22 18.26 2.60
C MET A 22 -5.30 17.19 2.34
N SER A 23 -5.98 17.24 1.19
CA SER A 23 -6.98 16.22 0.83
C SER A 23 -6.38 14.83 0.62
N THR A 24 -5.16 14.75 0.09
CA THR A 24 -4.45 13.49 -0.10
C THR A 24 -4.00 12.89 1.24
N ILE A 25 -3.43 13.72 2.13
CA ILE A 25 -2.98 13.29 3.46
C ILE A 25 -4.17 12.78 4.28
N ASP A 26 -5.29 13.49 4.27
CA ASP A 26 -6.51 13.09 4.99
C ASP A 26 -6.99 11.71 4.53
N SER A 27 -7.09 11.51 3.21
CA SER A 27 -7.52 10.23 2.63
C SER A 27 -6.58 9.08 2.98
N GLN A 28 -5.25 9.29 2.89
CA GLN A 28 -4.25 8.27 3.20
C GLN A 28 -4.23 7.92 4.69
N LEU A 29 -4.38 8.93 5.56
CA LEU A 29 -4.39 8.75 7.01
C LEU A 29 -5.63 7.97 7.46
N ILE A 30 -6.81 8.32 6.92
CA ILE A 30 -8.05 7.60 7.17
C ILE A 30 -7.94 6.17 6.64
N GLN A 31 -7.38 5.97 5.45
CA GLN A 31 -7.17 4.64 4.88
C GLN A 31 -6.26 3.78 5.77
N ALA A 32 -5.11 4.29 6.19
CA ALA A 32 -4.19 3.56 7.07
C ALA A 32 -4.84 3.20 8.41
N SER A 33 -5.58 4.15 9.00
CA SER A 33 -6.28 3.96 10.27
C SER A 33 -7.40 2.93 10.14
N ALA A 34 -8.15 2.96 9.04
CA ALA A 34 -9.20 2.01 8.74
C ALA A 34 -8.65 0.61 8.51
N THR A 35 -7.52 0.46 7.80
CA THR A 35 -6.87 -0.85 7.62
C THR A 35 -6.43 -1.44 8.95
N LEU A 36 -5.83 -0.64 9.84
CA LEU A 36 -5.44 -1.16 11.16
C LEU A 36 -6.62 -1.48 12.06
N LEU A 37 -7.66 -0.64 12.06
CA LEU A 37 -8.83 -0.89 12.88
C LEU A 37 -9.66 -2.06 12.35
N LYS A 38 -10.05 -2.02 11.07
CA LYS A 38 -10.98 -2.99 10.49
C LYS A 38 -10.27 -4.28 10.07
N ASP A 39 -9.19 -4.17 9.30
CA ASP A 39 -8.55 -5.34 8.68
C ASP A 39 -7.66 -6.10 9.67
N LEU A 40 -7.00 -5.39 10.60
CA LEU A 40 -6.17 -6.02 11.63
C LEU A 40 -6.91 -6.21 12.95
N TYR A 41 -7.41 -5.15 13.59
CA TYR A 41 -7.96 -5.27 14.94
C TYR A 41 -9.30 -6.01 14.97
N LEU A 42 -10.28 -5.58 14.17
CA LEU A 42 -11.61 -6.19 14.18
C LEU A 42 -11.63 -7.54 13.46
N ASN A 43 -10.96 -7.68 12.32
CA ASN A 43 -11.03 -8.93 11.57
C ASN A 43 -10.10 -10.03 12.12
N TYR A 44 -8.91 -9.69 12.64
CA TYR A 44 -7.92 -10.69 13.08
C TYR A 44 -7.72 -10.79 14.59
N ILE A 45 -7.70 -9.66 15.33
CA ILE A 45 -7.36 -9.67 16.76
C ILE A 45 -8.59 -9.90 17.66
N ASN A 46 -9.66 -9.15 17.45
CA ASN A 46 -10.85 -9.19 18.32
C ASN A 46 -12.16 -9.00 17.53
N PRO A 47 -12.61 -10.04 16.80
CA PRO A 47 -13.86 -10.00 16.02
C PRO A 47 -15.11 -9.79 16.86
N GLN A 48 -15.08 -10.14 18.15
CA GLN A 48 -16.20 -9.95 19.07
C GLN A 48 -16.44 -8.47 19.41
N ALA A 49 -15.48 -7.59 19.13
CA ALA A 49 -15.62 -6.15 19.36
C ALA A 49 -16.69 -5.50 18.45
N LEU A 50 -17.04 -6.13 17.32
CA LEU A 50 -18.12 -5.67 16.42
C LEU A 50 -19.52 -5.92 17.01
N THR A 51 -19.68 -7.01 17.74
CA THR A 51 -20.96 -7.44 18.34
C THR A 51 -21.18 -6.94 19.77
N ALA A 52 -20.23 -6.18 20.32
CA ALA A 52 -20.35 -5.64 21.66
C ALA A 52 -21.46 -4.56 21.70
N PRO A 53 -22.27 -4.51 22.79
CA PRO A 53 -23.36 -3.54 22.91
C PRO A 53 -22.91 -2.07 22.87
N ASP A 54 -21.63 -1.80 23.17
CA ASP A 54 -21.03 -0.46 23.11
C ASP A 54 -20.24 -0.18 21.82
N ALA A 55 -20.29 -1.07 20.82
CA ALA A 55 -19.47 -0.97 19.60
C ALA A 55 -19.67 0.36 18.86
N GLU A 56 -20.92 0.83 18.70
CA GLU A 56 -21.22 2.10 18.02
C GLU A 56 -20.57 3.32 18.66
N LYS A 57 -20.34 3.29 19.99
CA LYS A 57 -19.69 4.39 20.72
C LYS A 57 -18.18 4.21 20.85
N ARG A 58 -17.70 2.96 20.86
CA ARG A 58 -16.28 2.62 21.06
C ARG A 58 -15.48 2.63 19.76
N LEU A 59 -16.05 2.15 18.65
CA LEU A 59 -15.36 2.06 17.37
C LEU A 59 -14.94 3.43 16.81
N PRO A 60 -15.78 4.50 16.85
CA PRO A 60 -15.37 5.82 16.40
C PRO A 60 -14.25 6.42 17.26
N LYS A 61 -14.31 6.21 18.58
CA LYS A 61 -13.26 6.67 19.50
C LYS A 61 -11.95 5.94 19.23
N LEU A 62 -11.99 4.63 19.04
CA LEU A 62 -10.81 3.84 18.72
C LEU A 62 -10.22 4.26 17.37
N SER A 63 -11.06 4.51 16.36
CA SER A 63 -10.64 5.05 15.07
C SER A 63 -9.95 6.41 15.23
N LEU A 64 -10.51 7.31 16.04
CA LEU A 64 -9.91 8.61 16.31
C LEU A 64 -8.56 8.48 17.02
N TRP A 65 -8.43 7.58 18.00
CA TRP A 65 -7.17 7.29 18.66
C TRP A 65 -6.10 6.74 17.71
N VAL A 66 -6.46 5.74 16.87
CA VAL A 66 -5.54 5.17 15.87
C VAL A 66 -5.09 6.23 14.88
N THR A 67 -6.03 7.04 14.39
CA THR A 67 -5.77 8.17 13.48
C THR A 67 -4.84 9.19 14.14
N GLY A 68 -5.11 9.57 15.39
CA GLY A 68 -4.29 10.53 16.15
C GLY A 68 -2.86 10.02 16.39
N ILE A 69 -2.69 8.74 16.70
CA ILE A 69 -1.36 8.13 16.83
C ILE A 69 -0.61 8.15 15.49
N PHE A 70 -1.28 7.79 14.39
CA PHE A 70 -0.66 7.85 13.06
C PHE A 70 -0.28 9.28 12.67
N SER A 71 -1.15 10.26 12.91
CA SER A 71 -0.84 11.68 12.69
C SER A 71 0.40 12.11 13.46
N LEU A 72 0.51 11.69 14.72
CA LEU A 72 1.67 12.01 15.55
C LEU A 72 2.95 11.36 15.02
N LEU A 73 2.89 10.10 14.59
CA LEU A 73 4.05 9.40 13.99
C LEU A 73 4.50 10.07 12.69
N VAL A 74 3.54 10.43 11.81
CA VAL A 74 3.83 11.15 10.57
C VAL A 74 4.41 12.54 10.85
N PHE A 75 3.87 13.25 11.85
CA PHE A 75 4.41 14.55 12.27
C PHE A 75 5.85 14.44 12.76
N ILE A 76 6.16 13.44 13.59
CA ILE A 76 7.53 13.18 14.06
C ILE A 76 8.44 12.84 12.87
N ALA A 77 8.01 11.95 11.97
CA ALA A 77 8.78 11.61 10.78
C ALA A 77 9.04 12.82 9.86
N ALA A 78 8.10 13.77 9.79
CA ALA A 78 8.24 14.99 9.01
C ALA A 78 9.28 15.98 9.61
N THR A 79 9.65 15.86 10.89
CA THR A 79 10.67 16.72 11.50
C THR A 79 12.08 16.45 11.00
N ASN A 80 12.36 15.21 10.58
CA ASN A 80 13.65 14.78 10.03
C ASN A 80 13.40 14.01 8.73
N PRO A 81 13.01 14.71 7.65
CA PRO A 81 12.72 14.06 6.39
C PRO A 81 14.01 13.46 5.79
N PRO A 82 13.93 12.29 5.12
CA PRO A 82 15.05 11.76 4.37
C PRO A 82 15.42 12.71 3.22
N ASP A 83 16.70 12.76 2.87
CA ASP A 83 17.24 13.67 1.83
C ASP A 83 16.50 13.58 0.49
N MET A 84 15.93 12.40 0.17
CA MET A 84 15.20 12.16 -1.07
C MET A 84 13.89 11.40 -0.84
N ILE A 85 12.83 12.14 -0.53
CA ILE A 85 11.46 11.62 -0.38
C ILE A 85 10.97 10.88 -1.64
N ILE A 86 11.42 11.31 -2.83
CA ILE A 86 11.06 10.67 -4.11
C ILE A 86 11.54 9.22 -4.15
N TRP A 87 12.75 8.92 -3.67
CA TRP A 87 13.26 7.53 -3.64
C TRP A 87 12.47 6.66 -2.67
N LEU A 88 12.09 7.19 -1.51
CA LEU A 88 11.23 6.49 -0.56
C LEU A 88 9.88 6.15 -1.18
N ASN A 89 9.29 7.11 -1.90
CA ASN A 89 8.02 6.92 -2.61
C ASN A 89 8.14 5.84 -3.70
N LEU A 90 9.21 5.88 -4.51
CA LEU A 90 9.47 4.86 -5.55
C LEU A 90 9.65 3.46 -4.94
N LEU A 91 10.37 3.36 -3.81
CA LEU A 91 10.51 2.10 -3.09
C LEU A 91 9.18 1.59 -2.57
N ALA A 92 8.37 2.43 -1.92
CA ALA A 92 7.07 2.03 -1.38
C ALA A 92 6.10 1.57 -2.49
N PHE A 93 5.91 2.37 -3.54
CA PHE A 93 5.01 2.03 -4.64
C PHE A 93 5.52 0.86 -5.48
N GLY A 94 6.83 0.78 -5.72
CA GLY A 94 7.40 -0.35 -6.47
C GLY A 94 7.32 -1.66 -5.69
N GLY A 95 7.53 -1.62 -4.37
CA GLY A 95 7.34 -2.79 -3.50
C GLY A 95 5.88 -3.24 -3.46
N MET A 96 4.93 -2.30 -3.41
CA MET A 96 3.50 -2.61 -3.50
C MET A 96 3.16 -3.34 -4.81
N GLN A 97 3.67 -2.86 -5.94
CA GLN A 97 3.47 -3.53 -7.24
C GLN A 97 4.14 -4.92 -7.28
N ALA A 98 5.35 -5.04 -6.74
CA ALA A 98 6.08 -6.31 -6.67
C ALA A 98 5.31 -7.40 -5.91
N VAL A 99 4.61 -7.00 -4.85
CA VAL A 99 3.86 -7.91 -3.98
C VAL A 99 2.47 -8.21 -4.53
N PHE A 100 1.70 -7.20 -4.92
CA PHE A 100 0.26 -7.35 -5.16
C PHE A 100 -0.14 -7.57 -6.61
N LEU A 101 0.69 -7.19 -7.60
CA LEU A 101 0.26 -7.17 -8.99
C LEU A 101 -0.18 -8.55 -9.50
N TRP A 102 0.67 -9.57 -9.35
CA TRP A 102 0.35 -10.91 -9.85
C TRP A 102 -0.70 -11.65 -9.02
N PRO A 103 -0.66 -11.63 -7.67
CA PRO A 103 -1.73 -12.21 -6.87
C PRO A 103 -3.11 -11.63 -7.19
N LEU A 104 -3.20 -10.33 -7.43
CA LEU A 104 -4.48 -9.68 -7.75
C LEU A 104 -4.92 -10.00 -9.18
N VAL A 105 -4.05 -9.84 -10.17
CA VAL A 105 -4.40 -10.09 -11.58
C VAL A 105 -4.70 -11.58 -11.81
N LEU A 106 -3.80 -12.47 -11.43
CA LEU A 106 -3.97 -13.90 -11.68
C LEU A 106 -4.99 -14.52 -10.73
N GLY A 107 -5.12 -14.03 -9.49
CA GLY A 107 -6.17 -14.48 -8.57
C GLY A 107 -7.58 -14.20 -9.08
N LEU A 108 -7.80 -13.08 -9.79
CA LEU A 108 -9.11 -12.73 -10.37
C LEU A 108 -9.38 -13.40 -11.71
N TYR A 109 -8.37 -13.52 -12.58
CA TYR A 109 -8.58 -13.96 -13.98
C TYR A 109 -8.14 -15.40 -14.27
N TRP A 110 -7.25 -16.00 -13.47
CA TRP A 110 -6.69 -17.31 -13.76
C TRP A 110 -7.34 -18.40 -12.90
N LYS A 111 -8.11 -19.29 -13.53
CA LYS A 111 -8.84 -20.39 -12.86
C LYS A 111 -7.95 -21.37 -12.09
N ARG A 112 -6.64 -21.40 -12.38
CA ARG A 112 -5.66 -22.27 -11.71
C ARG A 112 -4.83 -21.53 -10.67
N ALA A 113 -5.15 -20.27 -10.37
CA ALA A 113 -4.49 -19.53 -9.31
C ALA A 113 -4.63 -20.25 -7.97
N SER A 114 -3.54 -20.29 -7.20
CA SER A 114 -3.54 -20.89 -5.88
C SER A 114 -3.01 -19.95 -4.80
N ALA A 115 -3.46 -20.14 -3.56
CA ALA A 115 -2.97 -19.37 -2.42
C ALA A 115 -1.45 -19.55 -2.23
N THR A 116 -0.91 -20.74 -2.53
CA THR A 116 0.53 -21.01 -2.47
C THR A 116 1.30 -20.24 -3.55
N GLY A 117 0.78 -20.17 -4.78
CA GLY A 117 1.34 -19.35 -5.85
C GLY A 117 1.32 -17.85 -5.53
N ALA A 118 0.22 -17.37 -4.94
CA ALA A 118 0.10 -15.99 -4.48
C ALA A 118 1.17 -15.65 -3.44
N PHE A 119 1.30 -16.44 -2.37
CA PHE A 119 2.32 -16.22 -1.34
C PHE A 119 3.74 -16.31 -1.89
N ALA A 120 4.02 -17.29 -2.74
CA ALA A 120 5.35 -17.43 -3.38
C ALA A 120 5.70 -16.17 -4.20
N SER A 121 4.76 -15.67 -5.01
CA SER A 121 4.94 -14.44 -5.77
C SER A 121 5.17 -13.22 -4.87
N MET A 122 4.40 -13.08 -3.78
CA MET A 122 4.55 -11.95 -2.86
C MET A 122 5.94 -11.90 -2.24
N ILE A 123 6.43 -13.05 -1.74
CA ILE A 123 7.74 -13.15 -1.09
C ILE A 123 8.87 -12.98 -2.11
N CYS A 124 8.83 -13.73 -3.22
CA CYS A 124 9.86 -13.65 -4.25
C CYS A 124 9.93 -12.25 -4.89
N GLY A 125 8.77 -11.63 -5.15
CA GLY A 125 8.68 -10.27 -5.66
C GLY A 125 9.27 -9.25 -4.69
N LEU A 126 8.88 -9.30 -3.41
CA LEU A 126 9.40 -8.37 -2.40
C LEU A 126 10.92 -8.49 -2.22
N VAL A 127 11.42 -9.73 -2.07
CA VAL A 127 12.84 -10.00 -1.86
C VAL A 127 13.66 -9.58 -3.08
N CYS A 128 13.17 -9.88 -4.29
CA CYS A 128 13.82 -9.47 -5.53
C CYS A 128 13.86 -7.94 -5.64
N TYR A 129 12.74 -7.26 -5.37
CA TYR A 129 12.67 -5.80 -5.47
C TYR A 129 13.62 -5.10 -4.49
N ILE A 130 13.60 -5.52 -3.22
CA ILE A 130 14.47 -4.94 -2.18
C ILE A 130 15.93 -5.22 -2.52
N GLY A 131 16.26 -6.47 -2.89
CA GLY A 131 17.62 -6.86 -3.26
C GLY A 131 18.16 -6.02 -4.42
N LEU A 132 17.37 -5.86 -5.47
CA LEU A 132 17.74 -5.05 -6.64
C LEU A 132 17.85 -3.56 -6.32
N SER A 133 16.99 -3.05 -5.43
CA SER A 133 17.00 -1.64 -5.04
C SER A 133 18.14 -1.27 -4.10
N VAL A 134 18.64 -2.22 -3.31
CA VAL A 134 19.78 -2.04 -2.40
C VAL A 134 21.11 -2.24 -3.13
N ILE A 135 21.24 -3.31 -3.93
CA ILE A 135 22.47 -3.64 -4.64
C ILE A 135 22.74 -2.66 -5.79
N LYS A 136 21.67 -2.06 -6.35
CA LYS A 136 21.73 -1.14 -7.50
C LYS A 136 22.70 -1.62 -8.61
N PRO A 137 22.55 -2.85 -9.12
CA PRO A 137 23.38 -3.30 -10.23
C PRO A 137 23.11 -2.40 -11.46
N ASP A 138 24.12 -2.20 -12.29
CA ASP A 138 23.95 -1.45 -13.54
C ASP A 138 23.07 -2.27 -14.51
N MET A 139 21.79 -1.95 -14.55
CA MET A 139 20.79 -2.65 -15.37
C MET A 139 20.64 -2.04 -16.76
N GLY A 140 21.59 -1.23 -17.23
CA GLY A 140 21.54 -0.65 -18.58
C GLY A 140 20.30 0.22 -18.84
N GLY A 141 19.77 0.88 -17.78
CA GLY A 141 18.58 1.74 -17.84
C GLY A 141 17.25 1.06 -17.51
N ILE A 142 17.24 -0.25 -17.24
CA ILE A 142 16.02 -0.98 -16.84
C ILE A 142 15.73 -0.72 -15.36
N HIS A 143 14.54 -0.21 -15.05
CA HIS A 143 14.12 -0.02 -13.66
C HIS A 143 13.94 -1.37 -12.97
N ALA A 144 14.36 -1.49 -11.70
CA ALA A 144 14.31 -2.71 -10.89
C ALA A 144 12.92 -3.38 -10.80
N ILE A 145 11.87 -2.68 -11.18
CA ILE A 145 10.50 -3.18 -11.16
C ILE A 145 10.25 -4.22 -12.26
N ILE A 146 10.83 -4.05 -13.45
CA ILE A 146 10.63 -4.95 -14.59
C ILE A 146 11.13 -6.37 -14.28
N PRO A 147 12.40 -6.59 -13.87
CA PRO A 147 12.88 -7.92 -13.52
C PRO A 147 12.15 -8.50 -12.31
N THR A 148 11.79 -7.66 -11.34
CA THR A 148 10.99 -8.07 -10.18
C THR A 148 9.63 -8.63 -10.60
N LEU A 149 8.93 -7.97 -11.51
CA LEU A 149 7.64 -8.44 -12.00
C LEU A 149 7.78 -9.76 -12.76
N LEU A 150 8.85 -9.96 -13.53
CA LEU A 150 9.11 -11.25 -14.20
C LEU A 150 9.32 -12.37 -13.17
N VAL A 151 10.14 -12.13 -12.14
CA VAL A 151 10.38 -13.10 -11.07
C VAL A 151 9.09 -13.42 -10.31
N GLY A 152 8.29 -12.41 -9.97
CA GLY A 152 6.99 -12.59 -9.33
C GLY A 152 6.03 -13.42 -10.17
N LEU A 153 5.95 -13.17 -11.48
CA LEU A 153 5.11 -13.94 -12.39
C LEU A 153 5.52 -15.42 -12.43
N ILE A 154 6.83 -15.69 -12.58
CA ILE A 154 7.35 -17.06 -12.62
C ILE A 154 7.05 -17.77 -11.30
N ALA A 155 7.30 -17.11 -10.16
CA ALA A 155 7.00 -17.65 -8.85
C ALA A 155 5.50 -17.95 -8.66
N PHE A 156 4.62 -17.06 -9.16
CA PHE A 156 3.18 -17.28 -9.12
C PHE A 156 2.77 -18.50 -9.94
N VAL A 157 3.24 -18.58 -11.18
CA VAL A 157 2.89 -19.66 -12.12
C VAL A 157 3.40 -20.99 -11.60
N VAL A 158 4.67 -21.08 -11.19
CA VAL A 158 5.26 -22.30 -10.64
C VAL A 158 4.54 -22.72 -9.36
N GLY A 159 4.34 -21.80 -8.41
CA GLY A 159 3.64 -22.11 -7.16
C GLY A 159 2.18 -22.54 -7.36
N SER A 160 1.50 -21.96 -8.36
CA SER A 160 0.13 -22.34 -8.71
C SER A 160 0.04 -23.71 -9.40
N LEU A 161 1.04 -24.08 -10.20
CA LEU A 161 1.09 -25.39 -10.86
C LEU A 161 1.50 -26.52 -9.91
N VAL A 162 2.36 -26.25 -8.92
CA VAL A 162 2.82 -27.24 -7.92
C VAL A 162 1.71 -27.60 -6.94
N LYS A 163 0.88 -26.63 -6.53
CA LYS A 163 -0.32 -26.87 -5.71
C LYS A 163 -1.50 -26.09 -6.28
N PRO A 164 -2.23 -26.65 -7.27
CA PRO A 164 -3.47 -26.06 -7.74
C PRO A 164 -4.53 -26.25 -6.64
N VAL A 165 -4.80 -25.19 -5.88
CA VAL A 165 -5.98 -25.13 -5.01
C VAL A 165 -7.06 -24.46 -5.84
N PRO A 166 -8.19 -25.12 -6.13
CA PRO A 166 -9.30 -24.45 -6.80
C PRO A 166 -9.82 -23.36 -5.86
N ILE A 167 -9.59 -22.10 -6.21
CA ILE A 167 -10.29 -20.99 -5.57
C ILE A 167 -11.77 -21.17 -5.93
N GLN A 168 -12.60 -21.49 -4.95
CA GLN A 168 -14.05 -21.32 -5.11
C GLN A 168 -14.29 -19.83 -5.30
N THR A 169 -14.41 -19.41 -6.55
CA THR A 169 -14.73 -18.03 -6.90
C THR A 169 -16.06 -17.66 -6.23
N PRO A 170 -16.16 -16.53 -5.51
CA PRO A 170 -17.42 -16.08 -4.92
C PRO A 170 -18.57 -15.86 -5.92
N GLN A 171 -18.28 -15.88 -7.23
CA GLN A 171 -19.25 -15.78 -8.32
C GLN A 171 -20.10 -17.05 -8.58
N GLN A 172 -20.04 -18.08 -7.72
CA GLN A 172 -20.84 -19.30 -7.84
C GLN A 172 -21.75 -19.60 -6.63
N ALA A 173 -22.08 -18.58 -5.82
CA ALA A 173 -23.11 -18.65 -4.78
C ALA A 173 -24.30 -17.74 -5.13
#